data_AF-A0A6G1S6V8-F1
#
_entry.id   AF-A0A6G1S6V8-F1
#
_cell.length_a   1.000
_cell.length_b   1.000
_cell.length_c   1.000
_cell.angle_alpha   90.00
_cell.angle_beta   90.00
_cell.angle_gamma   90.00
#
_symmetry.space_group_name_H-M   'P 1'
#
loop_
_entity.id
_entity.type
_entity.pdbx_description
1 polymer ?
#
loop_
_entity_poly.entity_id
_entity_poly.type
_entity_poly.pdbx_seq_one_letter_code
_entity_poly.pdbx_strand_id
1 'polypeptide(L)'
;MEPFCISHEEFWEWFHKDKQTVPIAEPTVKKIKTRHEQAVDISAITQKRYICLYGKHRPGKKVKVWEGDGYLSITSNNIAHLSDLRGRLLEEPEVLEEINLESGDEIQIGDMEVQIVDLDET
;
A
#
# COMPACT_ATOMS: atom_id res chain seq x y z
N MET A 1 5.12 -0.69 -38.08
CA MET A 1 5.53 -0.60 -36.66
C MET A 1 4.62 -1.57 -35.93
N GLU A 2 5.07 -2.79 -35.72
CA GLU A 2 4.24 -3.88 -35.20
C GLU A 2 4.31 -3.87 -33.66
N PRO A 3 3.17 -3.97 -32.95
CA PRO A 3 3.18 -4.05 -31.51
C PRO A 3 3.68 -5.44 -31.07
N PHE A 4 4.68 -5.46 -30.20
CA PHE A 4 5.12 -6.70 -29.55
C PHE A 4 4.13 -7.05 -28.43
N CYS A 5 3.30 -8.06 -28.69
CA CYS A 5 2.41 -8.64 -27.70
C CYS A 5 3.13 -9.84 -27.06
N ILE A 6 3.61 -9.69 -25.83
CA ILE A 6 4.02 -10.83 -25.02
C ILE A 6 2.78 -11.47 -24.39
N SER A 7 2.68 -12.79 -24.48
CA SER A 7 1.55 -13.52 -23.90
C SER A 7 1.63 -13.50 -22.37
N HIS A 8 0.48 -13.65 -21.69
CA HIS A 8 0.42 -13.66 -20.22
C HIS A 8 1.36 -14.70 -19.59
N GLU A 9 1.54 -15.85 -20.23
CA GLU A 9 2.46 -16.90 -19.78
C GLU A 9 3.93 -16.50 -19.95
N GLU A 10 4.28 -15.83 -21.06
CA GLU A 10 5.64 -15.33 -21.33
C GLU A 10 6.06 -14.22 -20.34
N PHE A 11 5.10 -13.40 -19.90
CA PHE A 11 5.34 -12.38 -18.89
C PHE A 11 5.71 -13.00 -17.53
N TRP A 12 5.01 -14.05 -17.10
CA TRP A 12 5.33 -14.74 -15.85
C TRP A 12 6.65 -15.50 -15.94
N GLU A 13 6.95 -16.16 -17.06
CA GLU A 13 8.26 -16.82 -17.23
C GLU A 13 9.43 -15.83 -17.19
N TRP A 14 9.27 -14.63 -17.74
CA TRP A 14 10.25 -13.55 -17.60
C TRP A 14 10.39 -13.11 -16.14
N PHE A 15 9.28 -12.91 -15.43
CA PHE A 15 9.27 -12.50 -14.02
C PHE A 15 9.94 -13.53 -13.08
N HIS A 16 9.88 -14.81 -13.40
CA HIS A 16 10.55 -15.87 -12.64
C HIS A 16 12.03 -16.07 -13.00
N LYS A 17 12.52 -15.42 -14.07
CA LYS A 17 13.89 -15.61 -14.60
C LYS A 17 14.97 -14.84 -13.85
N ASP A 18 14.61 -13.83 -13.05
CA ASP A 18 15.55 -12.96 -12.32
C ASP A 18 16.08 -13.55 -10.98
N LYS A 19 16.02 -14.88 -10.80
CA LYS A 19 16.60 -15.57 -9.63
C LYS A 19 17.87 -16.37 -9.94
N GLN A 20 18.69 -15.94 -10.89
CA GLN A 20 20.05 -16.47 -11.09
C GLN A 20 21.14 -15.44 -10.80
N THR A 21 21.56 -15.44 -9.53
CA THR A 21 22.94 -15.36 -9.03
C THR A 21 23.90 -14.33 -9.64
N VAL A 22 24.07 -13.18 -8.97
CA VAL A 22 25.35 -12.47 -8.94
C VAL A 22 26.23 -13.05 -7.81
N PRO A 23 27.51 -13.41 -8.07
CA PRO A 23 28.38 -14.00 -7.07
C PRO A 23 28.85 -12.98 -6.03
N ILE A 24 28.80 -13.44 -4.79
CA ILE A 24 29.15 -12.77 -3.54
C ILE A 24 30.67 -12.58 -3.45
N ALA A 25 31.10 -11.36 -3.16
CA ALA A 25 32.36 -11.11 -2.45
C ALA A 25 32.00 -10.62 -1.03
N GLU A 26 32.16 -11.48 -0.03
CA GLU A 26 32.01 -11.12 1.39
C GLU A 26 33.20 -10.23 1.85
N PRO A 27 33.05 -9.48 2.96
CA PRO A 27 33.27 -10.15 4.24
C PRO A 27 32.21 -9.86 5.30
N THR A 28 31.74 -10.97 5.87
CA THR A 28 31.59 -11.22 7.31
C THR A 28 30.31 -10.79 8.05
N VAL A 29 29.52 -11.84 8.38
CA VAL A 29 28.94 -12.12 9.71
C VAL A 29 27.74 -11.22 10.07
N LYS A 30 26.47 -11.66 10.06
CA LYS A 30 25.87 -12.84 10.74
C LYS A 30 24.61 -13.33 10.02
N LYS A 31 24.45 -14.66 9.99
CA LYS A 31 23.19 -15.41 9.75
C LYS A 31 22.01 -14.80 10.52
N ILE A 32 20.84 -14.69 9.88
CA ILE A 32 19.58 -15.31 10.33
C ILE A 32 18.72 -15.61 9.07
N LYS A 33 18.36 -16.89 8.91
CA LYS A 33 17.31 -17.41 8.04
C LYS A 33 15.94 -17.01 8.60
N THR A 34 14.95 -16.91 7.71
CA THR A 34 13.49 -16.96 7.97
C THR A 34 12.83 -15.60 8.18
N ARG A 35 11.80 -15.28 7.39
CA ARG A 35 10.62 -14.47 7.80
C ARG A 35 9.65 -14.40 6.62
N HIS A 36 8.49 -15.07 6.71
CA HIS A 36 7.24 -14.51 7.22
C HIS A 36 6.81 -13.28 6.42
N GLU A 37 5.57 -13.34 5.93
CA GLU A 37 4.64 -12.21 5.86
C GLU A 37 4.92 -11.30 7.07
N GLN A 38 5.79 -10.31 6.86
CA GLN A 38 6.10 -9.33 7.88
C GLN A 38 4.94 -8.37 7.79
N ALA A 39 3.98 -8.53 8.69
CA ALA A 39 3.25 -7.41 9.23
C ALA A 39 4.32 -6.40 9.62
N VAL A 40 4.61 -5.46 8.72
CA VAL A 40 5.49 -4.35 9.01
C VAL A 40 4.78 -3.65 10.15
N ASP A 41 5.47 -3.54 11.28
CA ASP A 41 4.97 -2.79 12.43
C ASP A 41 5.05 -1.31 12.06
N ILE A 42 4.10 -0.88 11.21
CA ILE A 42 4.00 0.49 10.69
C ILE A 42 3.79 1.45 11.87
N SER A 43 3.31 0.97 13.01
CA SER A 43 3.13 1.74 14.25
C SER A 43 4.41 2.49 14.67
N ALA A 44 5.60 1.90 14.51
CA ALA A 44 6.87 2.51 14.89
C ALA A 44 7.33 3.66 13.97
N ILE A 45 6.75 3.78 12.76
CA ILE A 45 7.07 4.80 11.75
C ILE A 45 5.88 5.71 11.40
N THR A 46 4.71 5.45 11.98
CA THR A 46 3.49 6.21 11.73
C THR A 46 3.59 7.55 12.45
N GLN A 47 3.48 8.65 11.70
CA GLN A 47 3.40 9.99 12.27
C GLN A 47 1.97 10.40 12.58
N LYS A 48 1.03 10.04 11.70
CA LYS A 48 -0.39 10.35 11.87
C LYS A 48 -1.21 9.16 11.46
N ARG A 49 -2.28 8.90 12.21
CA ARG A 49 -3.26 7.88 11.89
C ARG A 49 -4.64 8.51 11.85
N TYR A 50 -5.44 8.13 10.86
CA TYR A 50 -6.77 8.65 10.65
C TYR A 50 -7.77 7.51 10.63
N ILE A 51 -8.96 7.75 11.17
CA ILE A 51 -10.13 6.91 10.98
C ILE A 51 -10.73 7.30 9.64
N CYS A 52 -11.00 6.33 8.78
CA CYS A 52 -11.49 6.59 7.44
C CYS A 52 -12.53 5.58 6.99
N LEU A 53 -13.38 5.99 6.05
CA LEU A 53 -14.21 5.11 5.26
C LEU A 53 -13.47 4.82 3.96
N TYR A 54 -13.51 3.57 3.51
CA TYR A 54 -12.91 3.18 2.24
C TYR A 54 -13.92 2.49 1.34
N GLY A 55 -13.74 2.64 0.03
CA GLY A 55 -14.59 2.03 -0.97
C GLY A 55 -13.88 1.93 -2.31
N LYS A 56 -14.35 1.05 -3.20
CA LYS A 56 -13.77 0.99 -4.55
C LYS A 56 -14.10 2.23 -5.34
N HIS A 57 -13.12 2.79 -6.04
CA HIS A 57 -13.38 3.87 -6.99
C HIS A 57 -14.27 3.37 -8.13
N ARG A 58 -15.43 4.00 -8.32
CA ARG A 58 -16.40 3.61 -9.37
C ARG A 58 -16.76 4.82 -10.23
N PRO A 59 -15.94 5.15 -11.25
CA PRO A 59 -16.20 6.31 -12.08
C PRO A 59 -17.55 6.18 -12.80
N GLY A 60 -18.29 7.29 -12.89
CA GLY A 60 -19.59 7.35 -13.57
C GLY A 60 -20.78 6.83 -12.77
N LYS A 61 -20.60 6.42 -11.51
CA LYS A 61 -21.72 6.13 -10.58
C LYS A 61 -22.07 7.39 -9.79
N LYS A 62 -23.38 7.68 -9.69
CA LYS A 62 -23.91 8.83 -8.93
C LYS A 62 -23.93 8.62 -7.42
N VAL A 63 -23.87 7.36 -6.98
CA VAL A 63 -23.97 6.99 -5.56
C VAL A 63 -22.64 6.38 -5.14
N LYS A 64 -22.04 6.97 -4.12
CA LYS A 64 -20.83 6.45 -3.49
C LYS A 64 -21.19 5.28 -2.58
N VAL A 65 -20.39 4.23 -2.63
CA VAL A 65 -20.58 3.03 -1.81
C VAL A 65 -19.29 2.80 -1.04
N TRP A 66 -19.38 2.93 0.28
CA TRP A 66 -18.31 2.58 1.20
C TRP A 66 -18.36 1.07 1.45
N GLU A 67 -17.22 0.41 1.30
CA GLU A 67 -17.07 -1.03 1.51
C GLU A 67 -16.81 -1.33 3.01
N GLY A 68 -16.25 -0.37 3.75
CA GLY A 68 -16.09 -0.46 5.20
C GLY A 68 -15.31 0.69 5.80
N ASP A 69 -15.08 0.58 7.11
CA ASP A 69 -14.26 1.48 7.91
C ASP A 69 -12.84 0.92 8.05
N GLY A 70 -11.86 1.81 8.17
CA GLY A 70 -10.46 1.43 8.29
C GLY A 70 -9.59 2.55 8.85
N TYR A 71 -8.29 2.33 8.74
CA TYR A 71 -7.27 3.26 9.20
C TYR A 71 -6.35 3.65 8.06
N LEU A 72 -6.09 4.95 7.96
CA LEU A 72 -5.06 5.50 7.11
C LEU A 72 -3.88 5.92 7.97
N SER A 73 -2.75 5.22 7.83
CA SER A 73 -1.51 5.56 8.53
C SER A 73 -0.56 6.28 7.59
N ILE A 74 -0.14 7.49 7.94
CA ILE A 74 0.84 8.28 7.19
C ILE A 74 2.18 8.25 7.94
N THR A 75 3.23 7.84 7.24
CA THR A 75 4.60 7.81 7.76
C THR A 75 5.33 9.15 7.54
N SER A 76 6.49 9.31 8.17
CA SER A 76 7.33 10.52 8.03
C SER A 76 7.80 10.85 6.61
N ASN A 77 7.72 9.88 5.69
CA ASN A 77 8.09 10.05 4.29
C ASN A 77 6.87 10.28 3.39
N ASN A 78 5.74 10.70 3.97
CA ASN A 78 4.44 10.88 3.30
C ASN A 78 3.91 9.60 2.63
N ILE A 79 4.35 8.42 3.10
CA ILE A 79 3.82 7.15 2.60
C ILE A 79 2.56 6.84 3.39
N ALA A 80 1.44 6.72 2.67
CA ALA A 80 0.14 6.36 3.16
C ALA A 80 -0.08 4.84 3.07
N HIS A 81 -0.56 4.28 4.17
CA HIS A 81 -0.90 2.87 4.30
C HIS A 81 -2.39 2.76 4.67
N LEU A 82 -3.19 2.24 3.74
CA LEU A 82 -4.60 1.96 3.98
C LEU A 82 -4.77 0.56 4.55
N SER A 83 -5.41 0.46 5.72
CA SER A 83 -5.65 -0.82 6.40
C SER A 83 -7.11 -0.94 6.85
N ASP A 84 -7.63 -2.17 6.95
CA ASP A 84 -8.92 -2.39 7.60
C ASP A 84 -8.82 -2.28 9.14
N LEU A 85 -9.97 -2.29 9.83
CA LEU A 85 -10.01 -2.29 11.30
C LEU A 85 -9.29 -3.50 11.95
N ARG A 86 -8.99 -4.54 11.19
CA ARG A 86 -8.27 -5.74 11.64
C ARG A 86 -6.77 -5.63 11.39
N GLY A 87 -6.29 -4.51 10.85
CA GLY A 87 -4.89 -4.25 10.53
C GLY A 87 -4.41 -4.95 9.26
N ARG A 88 -5.31 -5.42 8.39
CA ARG A 88 -4.91 -5.96 7.08
C ARG A 88 -4.73 -4.80 6.11
N LEU A 89 -3.58 -4.76 5.45
CA LEU A 89 -3.30 -3.79 4.39
C LEU A 89 -4.26 -4.04 3.22
N LEU A 90 -4.95 -2.99 2.78
CA LEU A 90 -5.95 -3.06 1.72
C LEU A 90 -5.36 -2.76 0.34
N GLU A 91 -4.49 -1.75 0.26
CA GLU A 91 -3.81 -1.32 -0.97
C GLU A 91 -2.30 -1.24 -0.74
N GLU A 92 -1.53 -1.19 -1.82
CA GLU A 92 -0.09 -0.91 -1.73
C GLU A 92 0.17 0.49 -1.16
N PRO A 93 1.27 0.69 -0.43
CA PRO A 93 1.57 2.00 0.13
C PRO A 93 1.84 3.02 -0.96
N GLU A 94 1.19 4.18 -0.89
CA GLU A 94 1.31 5.25 -1.88
C GLU A 94 1.92 6.51 -1.27
N VAL A 95 2.74 7.23 -2.02
CA VAL A 95 3.31 8.51 -1.57
C VAL A 95 2.29 9.61 -1.84
N LEU A 96 1.82 10.27 -0.79
CA LEU A 96 0.90 11.41 -0.91
C LEU A 96 1.68 12.71 -1.12
N GLU A 97 1.20 13.54 -2.05
CA GLU A 97 1.73 14.90 -2.23
C GLU A 97 1.30 15.83 -1.08
N GLU A 98 0.12 15.59 -0.49
CA GLU A 98 -0.43 16.36 0.63
C GLU A 98 -0.73 15.45 1.84
N ILE A 99 -0.21 15.84 3.01
CA ILE A 99 -0.34 15.09 4.28
C ILE A 99 -1.19 15.81 5.33
N ASN A 100 -1.72 16.99 4.99
CA ASN A 100 -2.60 17.75 5.88
C ASN A 100 -4.04 17.42 5.52
N LEU A 101 -4.45 16.21 5.89
CA LEU A 101 -5.82 15.77 5.72
C LEU A 101 -6.66 16.21 6.92
N GLU A 102 -7.84 16.74 6.64
CA GLU A 102 -8.85 17.14 7.60
C GLU A 102 -10.07 16.21 7.54
N SER A 103 -10.91 16.23 8.57
CA SER A 103 -12.16 15.47 8.57
C SER A 103 -13.06 15.91 7.41
N GLY A 104 -13.50 14.94 6.62
CA GLY A 104 -14.29 15.15 5.41
C GLY A 104 -13.47 15.12 4.12
N ASP A 105 -12.14 15.19 4.18
CA ASP A 105 -11.30 15.06 2.99
C ASP A 105 -11.46 13.70 2.33
N GLU A 106 -11.44 13.70 1.00
CA GLU A 106 -11.54 12.51 0.18
C GLU A 106 -10.30 12.39 -0.69
N ILE A 107 -9.58 11.28 -0.55
CA ILE A 107 -8.39 10.97 -1.33
C ILE A 107 -8.57 9.65 -2.05
N GLN A 108 -7.80 9.47 -3.12
CA GLN A 108 -7.71 8.19 -3.82
C GLN A 108 -6.34 7.58 -3.52
N ILE A 109 -6.32 6.29 -3.18
CA ILE A 109 -5.11 5.49 -2.96
C ILE A 109 -5.28 4.23 -3.81
N GLY A 110 -4.46 4.08 -4.84
CA GLY A 110 -4.64 3.01 -5.83
C GLY A 110 -6.05 3.00 -6.45
N ASP A 111 -6.74 1.86 -6.34
CA ASP A 111 -8.10 1.66 -6.85
C ASP A 111 -9.19 1.96 -5.81
N MET A 112 -8.80 2.45 -4.62
CA MET A 112 -9.70 2.75 -3.51
C MET A 112 -9.85 4.25 -3.30
N GLU A 113 -11.08 4.68 -3.04
CA GLU A 113 -11.38 5.99 -2.49
C GLU A 113 -11.46 5.88 -0.97
N VAL A 114 -10.90 6.88 -0.30
CA VAL A 114 -10.83 6.98 1.15
C VAL A 114 -11.38 8.33 1.58
N GLN A 115 -12.32 8.35 2.51
CA GLN A 115 -12.80 9.57 3.17
C GLN A 115 -12.32 9.59 4.60
N ILE A 116 -11.68 10.68 4.99
CA ILE A 116 -11.23 10.90 6.36
C ILE A 116 -12.45 11.24 7.21
N VAL A 117 -12.64 10.50 8.29
CA VAL A 117 -13.72 10.73 9.25
C VAL A 117 -13.19 11.55 10.41
N ASP A 118 -12.08 11.11 10.99
CA ASP A 118 -11.50 11.74 12.17
C ASP A 118 -9.99 11.44 12.28
N LEU A 119 -9.28 12.25 13.05
CA LEU A 119 -7.89 11.97 13.39
C LEU A 119 -7.85 11.02 14.59
N ASP A 120 -7.15 9.90 14.44
CA ASP A 120 -6.95 8.94 15.54
C ASP A 120 -5.85 9.52 16.46
N GLU A 121 -6.22 10.41 17.38
CA GLU A 121 -5.33 11.01 18.39
C GLU A 121 -4.90 9.94 19.42
N THR A 122 -3.97 9.06 19.04
CA THR A 122 -3.41 8.02 19.93
C THR A 122 -2.05 8.39 20.51
#